data_AF-A0A956BEF8-F1
#
_entry.id   AF-A0A956BEF8-F1
#
_cell.length_a   1.000
_cell.length_b   1.000
_cell.length_c   1.000
_cell.angle_alpha   90.00
_cell.angle_beta   90.00
_cell.angle_gamma   90.00
#
_symmetry.space_group_name_H-M   'P 1'
#
loop_
_entity.id
_entity.type
_entity.pdbx_description
1 polymer ?
#
loop_
_entity_poly.entity_id
_entity_poly.type
_entity_poly.pdbx_seq_one_letter_code
_entity_poly.pdbx_strand_id
1 'polypeptide(L)'
;MGGRDTRYVPLALLGGIFCIVAVLTRRWLVLAHPGLSVGVGLTDVCAEGFCGSMGQGNVDPVVIAYLTWGNATRYITFGLAGATFLSLFFPSSGRRPVGFILPVLWLLLGAAGIIAVRLFPGTGQFSPSWSFFAFTLGVLLSIFGTIPWKAPEDETPRMKKRRTVMPSGPQRLPGSQFGASPQRMPTAPTPSVATGQSGSFGVPVPLGSRAVDGELSVELDLEDLSVEALPEARPGEPIIMRNDQWVAGESLAAKEAAEVQEMELPQDPVVSPSEARLREIPFGLKELKLVAAGVVATLPNGTVRQLRWSGVLAVTVRRMPQTEGGYDELFVDLIRNYRDGLLPPPLRVVLGLTTVNFDALPYGRTSEAAENARRLVQFLSAKNPNTQLDRATQAFIDGSVDPLQFDDLDSWHSYNDRYSIY
;
A
#
# COMPACT_ATOMS: atom_id res chain seq x y z
N MET A 1 -14.03 -5.02 52.76
CA MET A 1 -13.32 -5.12 51.46
C MET A 1 -14.36 -5.51 50.42
N GLY A 2 -14.79 -4.56 49.59
CA GLY A 2 -15.73 -4.86 48.50
C GLY A 2 -15.01 -5.71 47.47
N GLY A 3 -15.45 -6.94 47.25
CA GLY A 3 -14.95 -7.79 46.19
C GLY A 3 -15.18 -7.07 44.87
N ARG A 4 -14.11 -6.54 44.25
CA ARG A 4 -14.20 -6.09 42.87
C ARG A 4 -14.62 -7.31 42.05
N ASP A 5 -15.73 -7.21 41.34
CA ASP A 5 -16.17 -8.22 40.39
C ASP A 5 -15.05 -8.42 39.36
N THR A 6 -14.29 -9.50 39.53
CA THR A 6 -13.21 -9.95 38.64
C THR A 6 -13.73 -10.44 37.29
N ARG A 7 -15.05 -10.42 37.08
CA ARG A 7 -15.74 -11.00 35.91
C ARG A 7 -15.40 -10.32 34.58
N TYR A 8 -14.87 -9.09 34.61
CA TYR A 8 -14.58 -8.31 33.41
C TYR A 8 -13.11 -8.37 32.97
N VAL A 9 -12.22 -8.83 33.86
CA VAL A 9 -10.79 -9.04 33.56
C VAL A 9 -10.56 -10.01 32.39
N PRO A 10 -11.29 -11.13 32.27
CA PRO A 10 -11.13 -12.05 31.13
C PRO A 10 -11.48 -11.40 29.80
N LEU A 11 -12.47 -10.50 29.77
CA LEU A 11 -12.93 -9.85 28.54
C LEU A 11 -11.88 -8.85 28.02
N ALA A 12 -11.27 -8.07 28.92
CA ALA A 12 -10.19 -7.16 28.57
C ALA A 12 -8.94 -7.92 28.09
N LEU A 13 -8.61 -9.04 28.73
CA LEU A 13 -7.51 -9.91 28.29
C LEU A 13 -7.78 -10.51 26.91
N LEU A 14 -8.99 -11.02 26.68
CA LEU A 14 -9.39 -11.56 25.39
C LEU A 14 -9.28 -10.47 24.31
N GLY A 15 -9.80 -9.26 24.58
CA GLY A 15 -9.69 -8.12 23.68
C GLY A 15 -8.25 -7.79 23.31
N GLY A 16 -7.35 -7.73 24.31
CA GLY A 16 -5.92 -7.53 24.09
C GLY A 16 -5.28 -8.63 23.23
N ILE A 17 -5.65 -9.90 23.45
CA ILE A 17 -5.17 -11.03 22.64
C ILE A 17 -5.63 -10.90 21.18
N PHE A 18 -6.90 -10.58 20.95
CA PHE A 18 -7.44 -10.36 19.60
C PHE A 18 -6.69 -9.23 18.89
N CYS A 19 -6.41 -8.12 19.57
CA CYS A 19 -5.63 -7.01 19.02
C CYS A 19 -4.20 -7.45 18.66
N ILE A 20 -3.53 -8.21 19.52
CA ILE A 20 -2.17 -8.72 19.25
C ILE A 20 -2.18 -9.66 18.04
N VAL A 21 -3.09 -10.63 18.01
CA VAL A 21 -3.20 -11.59 16.90
C VAL A 21 -3.48 -10.85 15.60
N ALA A 22 -4.42 -9.91 15.60
CA ALA A 22 -4.72 -9.09 14.44
C ALA A 22 -3.49 -8.32 13.96
N VAL A 23 -2.76 -7.65 14.85
CA VAL A 23 -1.52 -6.91 14.50
C VAL A 23 -0.43 -7.81 13.92
N LEU A 24 -0.33 -9.07 14.38
CA LEU A 24 0.65 -10.03 13.89
C LEU A 24 0.28 -10.67 12.54
N THR A 25 -1.00 -10.62 12.18
CA THR A 25 -1.46 -11.21 10.91
C THR A 25 -1.11 -10.34 9.70
N ARG A 26 -0.80 -11.00 8.58
CA ARG A 26 -0.24 -10.36 7.39
C ARG A 26 -1.26 -9.84 6.38
N ARG A 27 -2.55 -9.90 6.72
CA ARG A 27 -3.64 -9.46 5.85
C ARG A 27 -4.48 -8.51 6.67
N TRP A 28 -4.33 -7.21 6.46
CA TRP A 28 -5.18 -6.17 7.06
C TRP A 28 -6.13 -5.60 6.02
N LEU A 29 -5.60 -5.34 4.83
CA LEU A 29 -6.35 -5.00 3.64
C LEU A 29 -6.12 -6.07 2.56
N VAL A 30 -7.11 -6.28 1.71
CA VAL A 30 -7.00 -7.12 0.52
C VAL A 30 -7.27 -6.24 -0.69
N LEU A 31 -6.30 -6.18 -1.60
CA LEU A 31 -6.49 -5.66 -2.94
C LEU A 31 -7.02 -6.81 -3.79
N ALA A 32 -8.27 -6.71 -4.22
CA ALA A 32 -8.88 -7.68 -5.12
C ALA A 32 -8.65 -7.21 -6.56
N HIS A 33 -7.71 -7.83 -7.27
CA HIS A 33 -7.55 -7.66 -8.69
C HIS A 33 -7.94 -8.97 -9.41
N PRO A 34 -8.54 -8.93 -10.60
CA PRO A 34 -8.83 -10.14 -11.36
C PRO A 34 -7.54 -10.96 -11.54
N GLY A 35 -7.53 -12.18 -11.00
CA GLY A 35 -6.38 -13.08 -11.07
C GLY A 35 -5.25 -12.84 -10.06
N LEU A 36 -5.31 -11.80 -9.20
CA LEU A 36 -4.27 -11.56 -8.19
C LEU A 36 -4.87 -11.04 -6.88
N SER A 37 -4.68 -11.79 -5.79
CA SER A 37 -5.01 -11.33 -4.43
C SER A 37 -3.76 -10.84 -3.71
N VAL A 38 -3.69 -9.54 -3.44
CA VAL A 38 -2.59 -8.94 -2.67
C VAL A 38 -3.10 -8.62 -1.26
N GLY A 39 -2.57 -9.31 -0.27
CA GLY A 39 -2.78 -9.02 1.13
C GLY A 39 -1.76 -7.98 1.60
N VAL A 40 -2.25 -6.85 2.10
CA VAL A 40 -1.42 -5.82 2.71
C VAL A 40 -1.55 -5.94 4.23
N GLY A 41 -0.45 -6.27 4.91
CA GLY A 41 -0.35 -6.26 6.36
C GLY A 41 0.22 -4.94 6.89
N LEU A 42 0.37 -4.82 8.20
CA LEU A 42 0.92 -3.60 8.82
C LEU A 42 2.41 -3.37 8.50
N THR A 43 3.18 -4.43 8.22
CA THR A 43 4.62 -4.34 7.92
C THR A 43 5.04 -4.93 6.59
N ASP A 44 4.21 -5.83 6.04
CA ASP A 44 4.55 -6.68 4.92
C ASP A 44 3.43 -6.64 3.88
N VAL A 45 3.79 -6.83 2.61
CA VAL A 45 2.84 -7.09 1.53
C VAL A 45 3.04 -8.51 1.06
N CYS A 46 1.96 -9.28 1.01
CA CYS A 46 1.97 -10.65 0.55
C CYS A 46 1.08 -10.81 -0.69
N ALA A 47 1.63 -11.33 -1.78
CA ALA A 47 0.89 -11.74 -2.97
C ALA A 47 1.22 -13.21 -3.27
N GLU A 48 0.19 -14.05 -3.41
CA GLU A 48 0.34 -15.47 -3.84
C GLU A 48 1.41 -16.28 -3.08
N GLY A 49 1.53 -16.05 -1.77
CA GLY A 49 2.49 -16.75 -0.91
C GLY A 49 3.87 -16.09 -0.81
N PHE A 50 4.17 -15.09 -1.64
CA PHE A 50 5.39 -14.29 -1.52
C PHE A 50 5.13 -13.05 -0.68
N CYS A 51 5.82 -12.95 0.46
CA CYS A 51 5.76 -11.79 1.34
C CYS A 51 7.04 -10.96 1.22
N GLY A 52 6.91 -9.69 0.89
CA GLY A 52 7.99 -8.72 0.93
C GLY A 52 7.77 -7.76 2.08
N SER A 53 8.84 -7.48 2.84
CA SER A 53 8.87 -6.29 3.69
C SER A 53 8.83 -5.06 2.79
N MET A 54 7.99 -4.07 3.10
CA MET A 54 7.98 -2.82 2.35
C MET A 54 9.21 -1.98 2.73
N GLY A 55 10.35 -2.27 2.11
CA GLY A 55 11.59 -1.53 2.28
C GLY A 55 11.57 -0.16 1.59
N GLN A 56 12.51 0.71 1.99
CA GLN A 56 12.73 2.11 1.57
C GLN A 56 13.01 2.30 0.06
N GLY A 57 12.13 1.84 -0.82
CA GLY A 57 12.09 2.27 -2.22
C GLY A 57 11.38 3.62 -2.37
N ASN A 58 11.37 4.17 -3.59
CA ASN A 58 10.41 5.21 -3.99
C ASN A 58 9.01 4.60 -4.00
N VAL A 59 8.44 4.40 -2.81
CA VAL A 59 7.06 3.97 -2.63
C VAL A 59 6.18 5.23 -2.68
N ASP A 60 4.99 5.09 -3.25
CA ASP A 60 3.99 6.14 -3.26
C ASP A 60 3.83 6.75 -1.83
N PRO A 61 3.81 8.09 -1.69
CA PRO A 61 3.61 8.75 -0.40
C PRO A 61 2.43 8.21 0.41
N VAL A 62 1.37 7.76 -0.25
CA VAL A 62 0.19 7.15 0.39
C VAL A 62 0.56 5.83 1.07
N VAL A 63 1.40 5.02 0.44
CA VAL A 63 1.86 3.74 1.01
C VAL A 63 2.83 4.01 2.16
N ILE A 64 3.69 5.04 2.05
CA ILE A 64 4.57 5.45 3.16
C ILE A 64 3.73 5.90 4.36
N ALA A 65 2.68 6.68 4.14
CA ALA A 65 1.75 7.10 5.19
C ALA A 65 1.05 5.88 5.83
N TYR A 66 0.62 4.91 5.03
CA TYR A 66 0.06 3.65 5.54
C TYR A 66 1.03 2.90 6.44
N LEU A 67 2.28 2.74 6.00
CA LEU A 67 3.29 1.99 6.73
C LEU A 67 3.67 2.68 8.03
N THR A 68 3.79 4.01 7.99
CA THR A 68 4.08 4.81 9.18
C THR A 68 2.94 4.65 10.19
N TRP A 69 1.69 4.71 9.72
CA TRP A 69 0.51 4.48 10.54
C TRP A 69 0.44 3.03 11.07
N GLY A 70 0.76 2.05 10.24
CA GLY A 70 0.73 0.63 10.60
C GLY A 70 1.76 0.28 11.67
N ASN A 71 2.97 0.81 11.54
CA ASN A 71 4.02 0.69 12.56
C ASN A 71 3.63 1.40 13.86
N ALA A 72 3.08 2.61 13.81
CA ALA A 72 2.59 3.31 14.99
C ALA A 72 1.50 2.49 15.71
N THR A 73 0.51 2.01 14.96
CA THR A 73 -0.57 1.15 15.47
C THR A 73 -0.03 -0.10 16.15
N ARG A 74 0.99 -0.74 15.57
CA ARG A 74 1.65 -1.91 16.15
C ARG A 74 2.26 -1.60 17.53
N TYR A 75 3.08 -0.56 17.62
CA TYR A 75 3.73 -0.21 18.89
C TYR A 75 2.73 0.22 19.97
N ILE A 76 1.72 1.02 19.59
CA ILE A 76 0.67 1.44 20.53
C ILE A 76 -0.13 0.23 21.02
N THR A 77 -0.48 -0.70 20.13
CA THR A 77 -1.23 -1.91 20.52
C THR A 77 -0.44 -2.77 21.50
N PHE A 78 0.86 -3.01 21.25
CA PHE A 78 1.71 -3.75 22.18
C PHE A 78 1.86 -3.02 23.53
N GLY A 79 2.03 -1.70 23.50
CA GLY A 79 2.10 -0.87 24.71
C GLY A 79 0.81 -0.95 25.54
N LEU A 80 -0.35 -0.82 24.90
CA LEU A 80 -1.66 -0.91 25.58
C LEU A 80 -1.96 -2.31 26.08
N ALA A 81 -1.67 -3.35 25.30
CA ALA A 81 -1.83 -4.72 25.76
C ALA A 81 -0.92 -5.04 26.95
N GLY A 82 0.34 -4.58 26.92
CA GLY A 82 1.27 -4.71 28.03
C GLY A 82 0.83 -3.92 29.27
N ALA A 83 0.34 -2.69 29.11
CA ALA A 83 -0.20 -1.88 30.20
C ALA A 83 -1.46 -2.52 30.80
N THR A 84 -2.35 -3.06 29.96
CA THR A 84 -3.54 -3.80 30.38
C THR A 84 -3.12 -5.01 31.20
N PHE A 85 -2.16 -5.81 30.71
CA PHE A 85 -1.62 -6.96 31.43
C PHE A 85 -1.02 -6.57 32.78
N LEU A 86 -0.11 -5.58 32.83
CA LEU A 86 0.50 -5.10 34.07
C LEU A 86 -0.52 -4.57 35.09
N SER A 87 -1.60 -3.92 34.61
CA SER A 87 -2.66 -3.42 35.49
C SER A 87 -3.42 -4.53 36.22
N LEU A 88 -3.41 -5.75 35.67
CA LEU A 88 -4.03 -6.92 36.28
C LEU A 88 -3.15 -7.54 37.37
N PHE A 89 -1.83 -7.55 37.18
CA PHE A 89 -0.88 -8.13 38.14
C PHE A 89 -0.51 -7.19 39.28
N PHE A 90 -0.58 -5.87 39.04
CA PHE A 90 -0.26 -4.85 40.02
C PHE A 90 -1.47 -3.97 40.29
N PRO A 91 -2.51 -4.49 40.98
CA PRO A 91 -3.63 -3.68 41.42
C PRO A 91 -3.11 -2.65 42.42
N SER A 92 -2.75 -1.46 41.95
CA SER A 92 -2.18 -0.44 42.82
C SER A 92 -3.21 -0.12 43.90
N SER A 93 -2.82 -0.28 45.15
CA SER A 93 -3.66 -0.09 46.33
C SER A 93 -4.03 1.37 46.61
N GLY A 94 -3.90 2.27 45.62
CA GLY A 94 -4.16 3.70 45.84
C GLY A 94 -4.27 4.61 44.61
N ARG A 95 -4.00 4.17 43.37
CA ARG A 95 -4.10 5.06 42.19
C ARG A 95 -5.37 4.76 41.39
N ARG A 96 -6.40 5.58 41.64
CA ARG A 96 -7.63 5.70 40.81
C ARG A 96 -7.42 6.12 39.35
N PRO A 97 -6.37 6.87 38.91
CA PRO A 97 -6.34 7.37 37.53
C PRO A 97 -6.14 6.30 36.45
N VAL A 98 -5.52 5.15 36.78
CA VAL A 98 -5.18 4.14 35.75
C VAL A 98 -6.43 3.49 35.13
N GLY A 99 -7.51 3.34 35.91
CA GLY A 99 -8.75 2.71 35.44
C GLY A 99 -9.53 3.54 34.42
N PHE A 100 -9.32 4.86 34.36
CA PHE A 100 -9.96 5.73 33.37
C PHE A 100 -9.10 5.97 32.13
N ILE A 101 -7.78 6.05 32.30
CA ILE A 101 -6.85 6.37 31.21
C ILE A 101 -6.84 5.24 30.17
N LEU A 102 -6.82 3.98 30.62
CA LEU A 102 -6.69 2.82 29.74
C LEU A 102 -7.87 2.68 28.74
N PRO A 103 -9.16 2.73 29.14
CA PRO A 103 -10.27 2.71 28.19
C PRO A 103 -10.24 3.88 27.19
N VAL A 104 -9.86 5.08 27.65
CA VAL A 104 -9.74 6.25 26.76
C VAL A 104 -8.66 6.02 25.70
N LEU A 105 -7.51 5.45 26.07
CA LEU A 105 -6.46 5.13 25.12
C LEU A 105 -6.89 4.05 24.11
N TRP A 106 -7.61 3.02 24.55
CA TRP A 106 -8.20 2.01 23.65
C TRP A 106 -9.21 2.63 22.68
N LEU A 107 -10.05 3.55 23.15
CA LEU A 107 -11.03 4.25 22.32
C LEU A 107 -10.36 5.15 21.29
N LEU A 108 -9.32 5.89 21.68
CA LEU A 108 -8.52 6.71 20.76
C LEU A 108 -7.81 5.85 19.71
N LEU A 109 -7.25 4.71 20.10
CA LEU A 109 -6.63 3.77 19.16
C LEU A 109 -7.65 3.18 18.17
N GLY A 110 -8.84 2.80 18.65
CA GLY A 110 -9.93 2.32 17.81
C GLY A 110 -10.41 3.39 16.81
N ALA A 111 -10.62 4.62 17.30
CA ALA A 111 -11.01 5.75 16.46
C ALA A 111 -9.96 6.06 15.39
N ALA A 112 -8.67 6.07 15.76
CA ALA A 112 -7.57 6.25 14.81
C ALA A 112 -7.53 5.12 13.75
N GLY A 113 -7.84 3.88 14.14
CA GLY A 113 -7.99 2.75 13.22
C GLY A 113 -9.09 2.93 12.20
N ILE A 114 -10.27 3.35 12.64
CA ILE A 114 -11.43 3.59 11.76
C ILE A 114 -11.15 4.77 10.83
N ILE A 115 -10.59 5.86 11.35
CA ILE A 115 -10.24 7.05 10.56
C ILE A 115 -9.19 6.69 9.51
N ALA A 116 -8.15 5.94 9.86
CA ALA A 116 -7.12 5.53 8.89
C ALA A 116 -7.72 4.73 7.74
N VAL A 117 -8.59 3.75 8.01
CA VAL A 117 -9.27 3.00 6.94
C VAL A 117 -10.21 3.89 6.12
N ARG A 118 -10.89 4.85 6.75
CA ARG A 118 -11.77 5.82 6.09
C ARG A 118 -11.05 6.97 5.39
N LEU A 119 -9.74 7.16 5.59
CA LEU A 119 -8.90 8.09 4.84
C LEU A 119 -8.15 7.41 3.67
N PHE A 120 -8.23 6.08 3.58
CA PHE A 120 -7.84 5.30 2.41
C PHE A 120 -8.83 5.23 1.20
N PRO A 121 -10.04 5.85 1.17
CA PRO A 121 -11.09 5.54 0.20
C PRO A 121 -10.89 6.20 -1.17
N GLY A 122 -9.72 6.74 -1.47
CA GLY A 122 -9.45 7.29 -2.81
C GLY A 122 -9.25 6.23 -3.90
N THR A 123 -9.12 4.94 -3.56
CA THR A 123 -8.66 3.93 -4.54
C THR A 123 -9.69 2.87 -4.92
N GLY A 124 -10.82 2.74 -4.22
CA GLY A 124 -11.90 1.78 -4.56
C GLY A 124 -11.53 0.29 -4.62
N GLN A 125 -10.25 -0.06 -4.51
CA GLN A 125 -9.74 -1.40 -4.81
C GLN A 125 -9.37 -2.21 -3.55
N PHE A 126 -9.31 -1.58 -2.37
CA PHE A 126 -8.98 -2.25 -1.12
C PHE A 126 -10.23 -2.60 -0.31
N SER A 127 -10.36 -3.87 0.06
CA SER A 127 -11.37 -4.36 1.00
C SER A 127 -10.74 -4.67 2.36
N PRO A 128 -11.39 -4.33 3.49
CA PRO A 128 -10.93 -4.73 4.80
C PRO A 128 -10.94 -6.26 4.94
N SER A 129 -9.87 -6.81 5.50
CA SER A 129 -9.75 -8.25 5.74
C SER A 129 -10.27 -8.64 7.14
N TRP A 130 -10.32 -9.95 7.42
CA TRP A 130 -10.72 -10.49 8.72
C TRP A 130 -9.91 -9.92 9.90
N SER A 131 -8.63 -9.62 9.70
CA SER A 131 -7.76 -9.14 10.77
C SER A 131 -8.11 -7.73 11.22
N PHE A 132 -8.59 -6.89 10.30
CA PHE A 132 -9.10 -5.57 10.65
C PHE A 132 -10.36 -5.68 11.53
N PHE A 133 -11.26 -6.60 11.20
CA PHE A 133 -12.44 -6.87 12.02
C PHE A 133 -12.07 -7.48 13.37
N ALA A 134 -11.09 -8.40 13.40
CA ALA A 134 -10.58 -8.97 14.64
C ALA A 134 -9.94 -7.91 15.56
N PHE A 135 -9.19 -6.96 14.99
CA PHE A 135 -8.66 -5.82 15.73
C PHE A 135 -9.78 -4.94 16.29
N THR A 136 -10.75 -4.57 15.46
CA THR A 136 -11.90 -3.75 15.88
C THR A 136 -12.69 -4.41 17.01
N LEU A 137 -12.95 -5.71 16.89
CA LEU A 137 -13.59 -6.50 17.95
C LEU A 137 -12.73 -6.53 19.22
N GLY A 138 -11.42 -6.73 19.09
CA GLY A 138 -10.48 -6.72 20.21
C GLY A 138 -10.49 -5.39 20.98
N VAL A 139 -10.54 -4.27 20.26
CA VAL A 139 -10.66 -2.92 20.86
C VAL A 139 -11.98 -2.79 21.62
N LEU A 140 -13.11 -3.17 21.01
CA LEU A 140 -14.41 -3.12 21.67
C LEU A 140 -14.44 -3.95 22.95
N LEU A 141 -13.96 -5.19 22.90
CA LEU A 141 -13.88 -6.08 24.07
C LEU A 141 -12.98 -5.49 25.17
N SER A 142 -11.90 -4.81 24.79
CA SER A 142 -11.01 -4.11 25.73
C SER A 142 -11.69 -2.93 26.41
N ILE A 143 -12.49 -2.16 25.66
CA ILE A 143 -13.29 -1.05 26.20
C ILE A 143 -14.36 -1.59 27.16
N PHE A 144 -15.17 -2.56 26.74
CA PHE A 144 -16.22 -3.14 27.59
C PHE A 144 -15.65 -3.87 28.81
N GLY A 145 -14.48 -4.48 28.71
CA GLY A 145 -13.81 -5.13 29.83
C GLY A 145 -13.19 -4.16 30.84
N THR A 146 -12.98 -2.89 30.47
CA THR A 146 -12.37 -1.87 31.34
C THR A 146 -13.38 -0.89 31.93
N ILE A 147 -14.54 -0.70 31.31
CA ILE A 147 -15.62 0.11 31.87
C ILE A 147 -16.24 -0.66 33.06
N PRO A 148 -16.21 -0.09 34.28
CA PRO A 148 -16.88 -0.72 35.41
C PRO A 148 -18.39 -0.67 35.17
N TRP A 149 -18.96 -1.78 34.72
CA TRP A 149 -20.41 -1.92 34.64
C TRP A 149 -20.92 -1.98 36.07
N LYS A 150 -21.42 -0.86 36.58
CA LYS A 150 -22.22 -0.88 37.80
C LYS A 150 -23.47 -1.64 37.40
N ALA A 151 -23.55 -2.93 37.76
CA ALA A 151 -24.82 -3.65 37.67
C ALA A 151 -25.87 -2.73 38.29
N PRO A 152 -27.00 -2.46 37.61
CA PRO A 152 -28.06 -1.66 38.18
C PRO A 152 -28.27 -2.23 39.57
N GLU A 153 -27.96 -1.43 40.59
CA GLU A 153 -28.20 -1.86 41.96
C GLU A 153 -29.68 -2.19 41.94
N ASP A 154 -30.02 -3.46 42.13
CA ASP A 154 -31.38 -3.85 42.44
C ASP A 154 -31.71 -3.05 43.71
N GLU A 155 -32.27 -1.86 43.50
CA GLU A 155 -33.00 -1.08 44.47
C GLU A 155 -34.24 -1.89 44.81
N THR A 156 -34.03 -3.09 45.36
CA THR A 156 -34.99 -3.68 46.25
C THR A 156 -35.21 -2.63 47.32
N PRO A 157 -36.41 -2.03 47.42
CA PRO A 157 -36.65 -0.91 48.30
C PRO A 157 -36.33 -1.38 49.71
N ARG A 158 -35.17 -0.95 50.23
CA ARG A 158 -34.80 -1.17 51.62
C ARG A 158 -35.86 -0.48 52.46
N MET A 159 -36.81 -1.25 52.97
CA MET A 159 -37.71 -0.80 54.01
C MET A 159 -36.85 -0.23 55.13
N LYS A 160 -36.94 1.10 55.30
CA LYS A 160 -36.29 1.86 56.37
C LYS A 160 -36.71 1.29 57.72
N LYS A 161 -35.95 0.35 58.28
CA LYS A 161 -35.98 0.09 59.72
C LYS A 161 -35.29 1.25 60.42
N ARG A 162 -36.11 2.21 60.90
CA ARG A 162 -35.70 3.25 61.85
C ARG A 162 -34.90 2.58 62.98
N ARG A 163 -33.62 2.91 63.09
CA ARG A 163 -32.83 2.60 64.28
C ARG A 163 -32.44 3.90 64.95
N THR A 164 -32.96 4.04 66.16
CA THR A 164 -32.81 5.15 67.09
C THR A 164 -31.35 5.33 67.48
N VAL A 165 -30.90 6.57 67.49
CA VAL A 165 -29.57 7.03 67.90
C VAL A 165 -29.46 6.98 69.43
N MET A 166 -28.29 6.58 69.94
CA MET A 166 -27.80 6.95 71.27
C MET A 166 -26.32 7.36 71.12
N PRO A 167 -25.89 8.51 71.64
CA PRO A 167 -24.49 8.94 71.63
C PRO A 167 -23.84 8.77 73.01
N SER A 168 -22.55 8.44 73.05
CA SER A 168 -21.57 9.04 73.99
C SER A 168 -20.19 8.38 73.91
N GLY A 169 -19.16 9.23 73.92
CA GLY A 169 -17.98 9.01 74.77
C GLY A 169 -16.65 8.60 74.12
N PRO A 170 -15.50 8.96 74.74
CA PRO A 170 -14.39 9.59 74.00
C PRO A 170 -12.99 8.93 74.14
N GLN A 171 -12.07 9.42 73.29
CA GLN A 171 -10.61 9.58 73.45
C GLN A 171 -9.70 8.37 73.80
N ARG A 172 -8.63 8.17 73.01
CA ARG A 172 -7.23 8.19 73.48
C ARG A 172 -6.21 8.34 72.34
N LEU A 173 -5.11 9.00 72.68
CA LEU A 173 -3.95 9.51 71.93
C LEU A 173 -2.80 8.44 71.81
N PRO A 174 -1.63 8.75 71.18
CA PRO A 174 -0.83 7.84 70.35
C PRO A 174 0.45 7.30 71.00
N GLY A 175 1.11 6.32 70.35
CA GLY A 175 2.50 5.88 70.58
C GLY A 175 3.04 5.15 69.35
N SER A 176 4.17 5.59 68.75
CA SER A 176 5.54 5.03 68.91
C SER A 176 5.68 3.59 68.40
N GLN A 177 6.70 3.11 67.68
CA GLN A 177 8.00 3.57 67.21
C GLN A 177 8.54 2.45 66.27
N PHE A 178 9.49 2.81 65.40
CA PHE A 178 10.61 2.01 64.85
C PHE A 178 10.57 0.47 64.79
N GLY A 179 10.92 -0.06 63.61
CA GLY A 179 11.38 -1.44 63.44
C GLY A 179 11.95 -1.67 62.04
N ALA A 180 13.24 -2.00 61.97
CA ALA A 180 14.07 -2.01 60.77
C ALA A 180 13.91 -3.27 59.88
N SER A 181 14.11 -3.09 58.57
CA SER A 181 14.68 -4.10 57.64
C SER A 181 16.16 -4.39 58.02
N PRO A 182 16.89 -5.41 57.51
CA PRO A 182 16.70 -6.15 56.23
C PRO A 182 17.06 -7.65 56.27
N GLN A 183 16.87 -8.38 55.16
CA GLN A 183 17.88 -9.34 54.66
C GLN A 183 17.62 -9.77 53.20
N ARG A 184 18.65 -9.57 52.37
CA ARG A 184 18.86 -10.19 51.05
C ARG A 184 19.47 -11.58 51.25
N MET A 185 19.23 -12.51 50.32
CA MET A 185 20.26 -13.12 49.44
C MET A 185 19.69 -14.29 48.60
N PRO A 186 20.37 -14.70 47.51
CA PRO A 186 19.78 -15.17 46.27
C PRO A 186 19.94 -16.67 46.04
N THR A 187 19.33 -17.19 44.97
CA THR A 187 19.84 -18.38 44.28
C THR A 187 19.54 -18.28 42.79
N ALA A 188 20.57 -18.59 42.01
CA ALA A 188 20.66 -18.51 40.55
C ALA A 188 20.40 -19.92 39.93
N PRO A 189 20.78 -20.24 38.67
CA PRO A 189 19.82 -20.42 37.58
C PRO A 189 19.95 -21.78 36.83
N THR A 190 19.25 -21.86 35.68
CA THR A 190 19.52 -22.68 34.45
C THR A 190 19.17 -24.19 34.46
N PRO A 191 19.17 -24.90 33.31
CA PRO A 191 18.50 -24.64 31.99
C PRO A 191 17.90 -25.94 31.36
N SER A 192 17.16 -25.82 30.24
CA SER A 192 17.03 -26.84 29.16
C SER A 192 16.02 -26.34 28.12
N VAL A 193 16.37 -25.98 26.87
CA VAL A 193 16.82 -26.78 25.70
C VAL A 193 15.85 -27.91 25.33
N ALA A 194 15.22 -27.78 24.14
CA ALA A 194 14.95 -28.82 23.12
C ALA A 194 13.81 -28.30 22.20
N THR A 195 14.13 -27.80 20.99
CA THR A 195 14.09 -28.52 19.70
C THR A 195 12.73 -29.07 19.28
N GLY A 196 12.19 -28.45 18.22
CA GLY A 196 11.75 -29.12 17.00
C GLY A 196 10.44 -29.91 17.03
N GLN A 197 9.48 -29.47 16.23
CA GLN A 197 8.86 -30.40 15.28
C GLN A 197 8.18 -29.68 14.12
N SER A 198 8.63 -30.10 12.94
CA SER A 198 7.98 -29.98 11.64
C SER A 198 6.60 -30.63 11.67
N GLY A 199 5.61 -29.97 11.09
CA GLY A 199 4.26 -30.48 10.91
C GLY A 199 3.64 -29.89 9.66
N SER A 200 3.85 -30.54 8.53
CA SER A 200 3.14 -30.33 7.27
C SER A 200 1.73 -30.91 7.37
N PHE A 201 0.68 -30.11 7.10
CA PHE A 201 -0.60 -30.65 6.64
C PHE A 201 -1.25 -29.68 5.65
N GLY A 202 -1.63 -30.25 4.51
CA GLY A 202 -2.16 -29.56 3.34
C GLY A 202 -3.58 -29.04 3.54
N VAL A 203 -3.89 -27.98 2.79
CA VAL A 203 -5.22 -27.40 2.65
C VAL A 203 -5.67 -27.60 1.21
N PRO A 204 -6.85 -28.18 0.93
CA PRO A 204 -7.45 -28.14 -0.39
C PRO A 204 -8.29 -26.86 -0.58
N VAL A 205 -8.33 -26.37 -1.83
CA VAL A 205 -9.12 -25.22 -2.32
C VAL A 205 -9.64 -25.62 -3.72
N PRO A 206 -10.75 -25.08 -4.27
CA PRO A 206 -12.14 -25.05 -3.79
C PRO A 206 -13.12 -25.57 -4.88
N LEU A 207 -14.43 -25.55 -4.61
CA LEU A 207 -15.48 -25.66 -5.64
C LEU A 207 -16.46 -24.48 -5.52
N GLY A 208 -16.67 -23.79 -6.66
CA GLY A 208 -17.95 -23.21 -7.07
C GLY A 208 -18.28 -21.79 -6.63
N SER A 209 -18.05 -20.81 -7.50
CA SER A 209 -18.74 -19.51 -7.50
C SER A 209 -19.81 -19.47 -8.59
N ARG A 210 -21.05 -19.13 -8.21
CA ARG A 210 -22.20 -18.92 -9.10
C ARG A 210 -22.50 -17.42 -9.09
N ALA A 211 -22.43 -16.77 -10.25
CA ALA A 211 -22.80 -15.37 -10.43
C ALA A 211 -24.33 -15.25 -10.57
N VAL A 212 -24.90 -14.18 -10.01
CA VAL A 212 -26.28 -13.73 -10.22
C VAL A 212 -26.21 -12.24 -10.49
N ASP A 213 -26.62 -11.84 -11.69
CA ASP A 213 -26.76 -10.45 -12.13
C ASP A 213 -28.08 -9.87 -11.61
N GLY A 214 -28.06 -8.59 -11.26
CA GLY A 214 -29.25 -7.83 -10.90
C GLY A 214 -29.00 -6.33 -11.03
N GLU A 215 -29.42 -5.75 -12.15
CA GLU A 215 -29.56 -4.30 -12.35
C GLU A 215 -30.76 -3.77 -11.55
N LEU A 216 -30.58 -2.61 -10.92
CA LEU A 216 -31.63 -1.88 -10.23
C LEU A 216 -31.67 -0.44 -10.77
N SER A 217 -32.67 -0.14 -11.58
CA SER A 217 -33.01 1.22 -12.01
C SER A 217 -33.98 1.86 -11.01
N VAL A 218 -33.71 3.11 -10.63
CA VAL A 218 -34.56 3.93 -9.77
C VAL A 218 -35.05 5.12 -10.59
N GLU A 219 -36.36 5.18 -10.77
CA GLU A 219 -37.12 6.26 -11.39
C GLU A 219 -37.52 7.24 -10.28
N LEU A 220 -37.28 8.54 -10.48
CA LEU A 220 -37.64 9.60 -9.54
C LEU A 220 -38.65 10.52 -10.22
N ASP A 221 -39.88 10.49 -9.71
CA ASP A 221 -40.93 11.47 -9.97
C ASP A 221 -40.60 12.81 -9.32
N LEU A 222 -40.78 13.89 -10.08
CA LEU A 222 -40.70 15.27 -9.62
C LEU A 222 -41.96 16.01 -10.08
N GLU A 223 -42.96 16.04 -9.19
CA GLU A 223 -44.05 17.03 -9.23
C GLU A 223 -43.67 18.25 -8.37
N ASP A 224 -44.27 19.39 -8.72
CA ASP A 224 -44.33 20.68 -8.03
C ASP A 224 -43.13 21.63 -8.12
N LEU A 225 -43.15 22.50 -9.13
CA LEU A 225 -42.65 23.88 -9.02
C LEU A 225 -43.54 24.86 -9.81
N SER A 226 -44.08 25.84 -9.10
CA SER A 226 -44.99 26.90 -9.57
C SER A 226 -44.30 27.93 -10.46
N VAL A 227 -44.99 28.34 -11.54
CA VAL A 227 -44.54 29.29 -12.56
C VAL A 227 -44.89 30.73 -12.17
N GLU A 228 -43.89 31.56 -11.91
CA GLU A 228 -44.00 33.03 -11.94
C GLU A 228 -43.42 33.60 -13.25
N ALA A 229 -44.01 34.71 -13.69
CA ALA A 229 -44.07 35.19 -15.07
C ALA A 229 -42.72 35.40 -15.80
N LEU A 230 -42.62 34.81 -17.00
CA LEU A 230 -41.59 35.07 -18.02
C LEU A 230 -42.00 36.25 -18.92
N PRO A 231 -41.08 37.15 -19.32
CA PRO A 231 -41.35 38.19 -20.31
C PRO A 231 -41.49 37.60 -21.73
N GLU A 232 -42.36 38.21 -22.55
CA GLU A 232 -42.68 37.78 -23.92
C GLU A 232 -41.44 37.74 -24.83
N ALA A 233 -40.92 36.54 -25.10
CA ALA A 233 -39.93 36.29 -26.12
C ALA A 233 -40.59 35.97 -27.46
N ARG A 234 -39.96 36.39 -28.57
CA ARG A 234 -40.43 36.04 -29.92
C ARG A 234 -40.19 34.55 -30.18
N PRO A 235 -41.07 33.87 -30.94
CA PRO A 235 -40.93 32.44 -31.20
C PRO A 235 -39.62 32.14 -31.93
N GLY A 236 -38.72 31.37 -31.28
CA GLY A 236 -37.52 30.81 -31.92
C GLY A 236 -36.15 31.27 -31.39
N GLU A 237 -36.08 32.24 -30.48
CA GLU A 237 -34.80 32.69 -29.91
C GLU A 237 -34.50 32.00 -28.55
N PRO A 238 -33.28 31.45 -28.34
CA PRO A 238 -32.89 30.89 -27.05
C PRO A 238 -32.60 32.01 -26.05
N ILE A 239 -33.26 31.95 -24.88
CA ILE A 239 -33.02 32.86 -23.76
C ILE A 239 -32.02 32.21 -22.80
N ILE A 240 -30.94 32.91 -22.45
CA ILE A 240 -29.90 32.42 -21.55
C ILE A 240 -29.89 33.29 -20.29
N MET A 241 -29.96 32.66 -19.11
CA MET A 241 -29.91 33.36 -17.81
C MET A 241 -28.46 33.40 -17.30
N ARG A 242 -27.96 34.60 -16.96
CA ARG A 242 -26.61 34.78 -16.38
C ARG A 242 -26.66 35.86 -15.30
N ASN A 243 -26.21 35.55 -14.08
CA ASN A 243 -26.19 36.46 -12.93
C ASN A 243 -27.54 37.18 -12.69
N ASP A 244 -28.62 36.40 -12.58
CA ASP A 244 -29.98 36.87 -12.26
C ASP A 244 -30.60 37.86 -13.25
N GLN A 245 -30.05 37.99 -14.47
CA GLN A 245 -30.62 38.77 -15.56
C GLN A 245 -30.81 37.93 -16.82
N TRP A 246 -31.94 38.12 -17.51
CA TRP A 246 -32.26 37.51 -18.79
C TRP A 246 -31.76 38.39 -19.93
N VAL A 247 -30.91 37.86 -20.82
CA VAL A 247 -30.33 38.62 -21.95
C VAL A 247 -30.62 37.88 -23.26
N ALA A 248 -31.06 38.62 -24.30
CA ALA A 248 -31.36 38.09 -25.63
C ALA A 248 -30.07 37.69 -26.38
N GLY A 249 -30.05 36.50 -26.97
CA GLY A 249 -28.85 35.75 -27.35
C GLY A 249 -28.00 36.26 -28.53
N GLU A 250 -28.43 37.28 -29.29
CA GLU A 250 -27.73 37.63 -30.54
C GLU A 250 -26.46 38.49 -30.38
N SER A 251 -26.27 39.23 -29.27
CA SER A 251 -25.09 40.13 -29.17
C SER A 251 -23.82 39.48 -28.60
N LEU A 252 -23.92 38.27 -28.06
CA LEU A 252 -22.79 37.54 -27.44
C LEU A 252 -22.19 36.47 -28.36
N ALA A 253 -23.00 35.76 -29.17
CA ALA A 253 -22.49 34.73 -30.07
C ALA A 253 -21.52 35.28 -31.14
N ALA A 254 -21.79 36.49 -31.66
CA ALA A 254 -20.91 37.15 -32.62
C ALA A 254 -19.63 37.72 -31.98
N LYS A 255 -19.64 37.97 -30.67
CA LYS A 255 -18.49 38.51 -29.93
C LYS A 255 -17.60 37.39 -29.38
N GLU A 256 -18.19 36.29 -28.90
CA GLU A 256 -17.47 35.06 -28.54
C GLU A 256 -16.89 34.37 -29.78
N ALA A 257 -17.56 34.36 -30.94
CA ALA A 257 -16.99 33.79 -32.17
C ALA A 257 -15.76 34.57 -32.69
N ALA A 258 -15.66 35.87 -32.39
CA ALA A 258 -14.51 36.70 -32.76
C ALA A 258 -13.37 36.63 -31.73
N GLU A 259 -13.66 36.36 -30.45
CA GLU A 259 -12.66 36.26 -29.37
C GLU A 259 -12.12 34.83 -29.17
N VAL A 260 -12.85 33.80 -29.66
CA VAL A 260 -12.43 32.38 -29.61
C VAL A 260 -11.52 31.98 -30.78
N GLN A 261 -11.39 32.79 -31.84
CA GLN A 261 -10.54 32.48 -32.99
C GLN A 261 -9.03 32.72 -32.80
N GLU A 262 -8.61 33.23 -31.64
CA GLU A 262 -7.19 33.37 -31.27
C GLU A 262 -6.83 32.47 -30.07
N MET A 263 -7.58 31.37 -29.89
CA MET A 263 -7.13 30.26 -29.06
C MET A 263 -6.06 29.53 -29.87
N GLU A 264 -4.79 29.90 -29.66
CA GLU A 264 -3.62 29.18 -30.18
C GLU A 264 -3.90 27.68 -30.08
N LEU A 265 -4.01 27.00 -31.23
CA LEU A 265 -4.02 25.54 -31.24
C LEU A 265 -2.82 25.12 -30.39
N PRO A 266 -3.01 24.28 -29.35
CA PRO A 266 -1.91 23.81 -28.55
C PRO A 266 -0.89 23.22 -29.52
N GLN A 267 0.24 23.91 -29.68
CA GLN A 267 1.30 23.45 -30.56
C GLN A 267 1.66 22.06 -30.04
N ASP A 268 1.48 21.04 -30.88
CA ASP A 268 1.88 19.69 -30.54
C ASP A 268 3.32 19.78 -30.01
N PRO A 269 3.59 19.24 -28.81
CA PRO A 269 4.88 19.42 -28.17
C PRO A 269 5.95 18.98 -29.17
N VAL A 270 6.86 19.91 -29.51
CA VAL A 270 7.92 19.67 -30.49
C VAL A 270 8.69 18.42 -30.07
N VAL A 271 8.37 17.29 -30.70
CA VAL A 271 8.99 16.00 -30.40
C VAL A 271 10.40 16.04 -30.98
N SER A 272 11.40 15.78 -30.15
CA SER A 272 12.78 15.77 -30.63
C SER A 272 12.98 14.68 -31.70
N PRO A 273 13.85 14.87 -32.71
CA PRO A 273 14.07 13.85 -33.75
C PRO A 273 14.48 12.48 -33.20
N SER A 274 15.21 12.45 -32.08
CA SER A 274 15.56 11.22 -31.37
C SER A 274 14.35 10.51 -30.75
N GLU A 275 13.40 11.26 -30.19
CA GLU A 275 12.15 10.69 -29.66
C GLU A 275 11.23 10.18 -30.75
N ALA A 276 11.17 10.87 -31.90
CA ALA A 276 10.43 10.38 -33.07
C ALA A 276 11.00 9.04 -33.55
N ARG A 277 12.33 8.96 -33.75
CA ARG A 277 13.03 7.73 -34.15
C ARG A 277 12.87 6.60 -33.14
N LEU A 278 12.89 6.91 -31.83
CA LEU A 278 12.68 5.91 -30.78
C LEU A 278 11.26 5.32 -30.79
N ARG A 279 10.24 6.08 -31.22
CA ARG A 279 8.86 5.57 -31.37
C ARG A 279 8.73 4.55 -32.49
N GLU A 280 9.60 4.59 -33.50
CA GLU A 280 9.64 3.63 -34.60
C GLU A 280 10.30 2.30 -34.20
N ILE A 281 11.10 2.30 -33.13
CA ILE A 281 11.82 1.11 -32.65
C ILE A 281 10.90 0.32 -31.70
N PRO A 282 10.56 -0.94 -32.02
CA PRO A 282 9.75 -1.77 -31.14
C PRO A 282 10.37 -1.88 -29.76
N PHE A 283 9.54 -1.68 -28.74
CA PHE A 283 9.91 -1.82 -27.32
C PHE A 283 10.99 -0.86 -26.81
N GLY A 284 11.39 0.14 -27.62
CA GLY A 284 12.40 1.13 -27.28
C GLY A 284 12.01 1.95 -26.05
N LEU A 285 12.98 2.18 -25.16
CA LEU A 285 12.79 3.00 -23.97
C LEU A 285 13.27 4.44 -24.17
N LYS A 286 12.51 5.39 -23.64
CA LYS A 286 12.94 6.80 -23.53
C LYS A 286 13.97 6.95 -22.42
N GLU A 287 13.71 6.32 -21.28
CA GLU A 287 14.57 6.40 -20.10
C GLU A 287 14.66 5.05 -19.39
N LEU A 288 15.83 4.72 -18.85
CA LEU A 288 16.05 3.61 -17.93
C LEU A 288 16.78 4.11 -16.68
N LYS A 289 16.13 4.03 -15.52
CA LYS A 289 16.73 4.29 -14.22
C LYS A 289 17.05 2.98 -13.51
N LEU A 290 18.32 2.75 -13.23
CA LEU A 290 18.80 1.70 -12.35
C LEU A 290 18.58 2.14 -10.89
N VAL A 291 17.84 1.34 -10.12
CA VAL A 291 17.50 1.62 -8.71
C VAL A 291 17.81 0.40 -7.84
N ALA A 292 17.82 0.54 -6.52
CA ALA A 292 18.18 -0.55 -5.62
C ALA A 292 17.34 -1.84 -5.83
N ALA A 293 16.04 -1.69 -6.10
CA ALA A 293 15.10 -2.81 -6.24
C ALA A 293 15.01 -3.41 -7.66
N GLY A 294 15.57 -2.75 -8.68
CA GLY A 294 15.36 -3.13 -10.07
C GLY A 294 15.66 -2.00 -11.06
N VAL A 295 14.89 -1.96 -12.13
CA VAL A 295 14.90 -0.87 -13.10
C VAL A 295 13.54 -0.21 -13.19
N VAL A 296 13.56 1.11 -13.40
CA VAL A 296 12.38 1.92 -13.75
C VAL A 296 12.56 2.39 -15.18
N ALA A 297 11.72 1.89 -16.07
CA ALA A 297 11.77 2.15 -17.51
C ALA A 297 10.63 3.08 -17.91
N THR A 298 10.95 4.18 -18.59
CA THR A 298 9.97 5.11 -19.15
C THR A 298 9.89 4.89 -20.66
N LEU A 299 8.69 4.60 -21.16
CA LEU A 299 8.41 4.43 -22.57
C LEU A 299 8.31 5.79 -23.30
N PRO A 300 8.39 5.83 -24.64
CA PRO A 300 8.27 7.07 -25.42
C PRO A 300 6.94 7.79 -25.25
N ASN A 301 5.88 7.07 -24.84
CA ASN A 301 4.57 7.62 -24.52
C ASN A 301 4.44 8.11 -23.06
N GLY A 302 5.53 8.12 -22.28
CA GLY A 302 5.54 8.51 -20.87
C GLY A 302 5.12 7.41 -19.90
N THR A 303 4.67 6.24 -20.37
CA THR A 303 4.30 5.13 -19.50
C THR A 303 5.52 4.63 -18.73
N VAL A 304 5.39 4.53 -17.41
CA VAL A 304 6.45 4.02 -16.53
C VAL A 304 6.21 2.56 -16.20
N ARG A 305 7.24 1.73 -16.38
CA ARG A 305 7.25 0.31 -16.03
C ARG A 305 8.37 0.05 -15.03
N GLN A 306 8.07 -0.74 -14.00
CA GLN A 306 9.07 -1.20 -13.04
C GLN A 306 9.35 -2.67 -13.26
N LEU A 307 10.62 -3.04 -13.27
CA LEU A 307 11.07 -4.43 -13.39
C LEU A 307 12.07 -4.72 -12.27
N ARG A 308 11.67 -5.60 -11.34
CA ARG A 308 12.55 -6.08 -10.26
C ARG A 308 13.72 -6.87 -10.84
N TRP A 309 14.84 -6.91 -10.13
CA TRP A 309 16.00 -7.72 -10.54
C TRP A 309 15.64 -9.18 -10.78
N SER A 310 14.89 -9.79 -9.87
CA SER A 310 14.41 -11.18 -9.99
C SER A 310 13.43 -11.41 -11.15
N GLY A 311 12.88 -10.34 -11.72
CA GLY A 311 12.01 -10.40 -12.89
C GLY A 311 12.76 -10.39 -14.21
N VAL A 312 14.08 -10.13 -14.22
CA VAL A 312 14.91 -10.22 -15.43
C VAL A 312 15.26 -11.68 -15.67
N LEU A 313 14.69 -12.27 -16.71
CA LEU A 313 14.91 -13.67 -17.09
C LEU A 313 16.19 -13.83 -17.91
N ALA A 314 16.35 -12.98 -18.92
CA ALA A 314 17.47 -13.02 -19.84
C ALA A 314 17.85 -11.61 -20.29
N VAL A 315 19.11 -11.44 -20.66
CA VAL A 315 19.60 -10.19 -21.25
C VAL A 315 20.33 -10.53 -22.54
N THR A 316 20.01 -9.78 -23.59
CA THR A 316 20.64 -9.97 -24.91
C THR A 316 21.18 -8.65 -25.43
N VAL A 317 22.35 -8.68 -26.06
CA VAL A 317 22.95 -7.52 -26.72
C VAL A 317 23.06 -7.78 -28.20
N ARG A 318 22.51 -6.88 -29.01
CA ARG A 318 22.48 -7.00 -30.47
C ARG A 318 22.62 -5.64 -31.14
N ARG A 319 23.00 -5.65 -32.41
CA ARG A 319 23.06 -4.46 -33.26
C ARG A 319 22.01 -4.56 -34.34
N MET A 320 21.28 -3.47 -34.59
CA MET A 320 20.27 -3.37 -35.64
C MET A 320 20.90 -3.55 -37.05
N PRO A 321 20.12 -3.93 -38.06
CA PRO A 321 20.62 -4.13 -39.42
C PRO A 321 20.96 -2.78 -40.06
N GLN A 322 22.18 -2.65 -40.59
CA GLN A 322 22.61 -1.43 -41.24
C GLN A 322 21.78 -1.19 -42.50
N THR A 323 20.91 -0.18 -42.46
CA THR A 323 20.03 0.21 -43.57
C THR A 323 20.32 1.64 -44.00
N GLU A 324 19.95 2.02 -45.22
CA GLU A 324 20.10 3.40 -45.71
C GLU A 324 19.33 4.43 -44.86
N GLY A 325 18.32 3.99 -44.10
CA GLY A 325 17.58 4.79 -43.09
C GLY A 325 18.26 4.90 -41.72
N GLY A 326 19.44 4.31 -41.54
CA GLY A 326 20.29 4.53 -40.37
C GLY A 326 20.06 3.60 -39.18
N TYR A 327 19.44 2.42 -39.32
CA TYR A 327 19.24 1.50 -38.20
C TYR A 327 20.53 0.71 -37.82
N ASP A 328 21.59 1.37 -37.35
CA ASP A 328 22.82 0.69 -36.88
C ASP A 328 23.03 0.83 -35.35
N GLU A 329 21.92 0.93 -34.62
CA GLU A 329 22.00 1.17 -33.18
C GLU A 329 22.29 -0.13 -32.41
N LEU A 330 23.19 -0.03 -31.43
CA LEU A 330 23.40 -1.07 -30.43
C LEU A 330 22.27 -1.01 -29.40
N PHE A 331 21.69 -2.16 -29.08
CA PHE A 331 20.66 -2.24 -28.04
C PHE A 331 20.86 -3.41 -27.09
N VAL A 332 20.30 -3.24 -25.89
CA VAL A 332 20.25 -4.23 -24.82
C VAL A 332 18.78 -4.52 -24.52
N ASP A 333 18.35 -5.76 -24.72
CA ASP A 333 17.01 -6.20 -24.33
C ASP A 333 17.04 -6.83 -22.94
N LEU A 334 16.16 -6.34 -22.06
CA LEU A 334 15.87 -6.98 -20.79
C LEU A 334 14.60 -7.81 -20.96
N ILE A 335 14.77 -9.13 -21.10
CA ILE A 335 13.67 -10.09 -21.23
C ILE A 335 13.14 -10.39 -19.84
N ARG A 336 11.83 -10.25 -19.67
CA ARG A 336 11.18 -10.41 -18.36
C ARG A 336 10.69 -11.84 -18.20
N ASN A 337 10.59 -12.30 -16.95
CA ASN A 337 10.08 -13.62 -16.64
C ASN A 337 8.63 -13.78 -17.12
N TYR A 338 8.26 -15.01 -17.49
CA TYR A 338 6.91 -15.34 -17.93
C TYR A 338 5.91 -14.98 -16.83
N ARG A 339 4.82 -14.34 -17.23
CA ARG A 339 3.64 -14.17 -16.37
C ARG A 339 2.50 -14.88 -17.07
N ASP A 340 1.86 -15.82 -16.39
CA ASP A 340 0.69 -16.55 -16.90
C ASP A 340 0.97 -17.35 -18.19
N GLY A 341 2.20 -17.86 -18.34
CA GLY A 341 2.63 -18.62 -19.52
C GLY A 341 2.94 -17.77 -20.77
N LEU A 342 2.83 -16.45 -20.67
CA LEU A 342 3.10 -15.51 -21.76
C LEU A 342 4.45 -14.82 -21.58
N LEU A 343 5.18 -14.65 -22.69
CA LEU A 343 6.44 -13.91 -22.70
C LEU A 343 6.13 -12.43 -22.89
N PRO A 344 6.29 -11.60 -21.86
CA PRO A 344 5.98 -10.17 -21.98
C PRO A 344 7.03 -9.46 -22.87
N PRO A 345 6.67 -8.35 -23.55
CA PRO A 345 7.60 -7.61 -24.39
C PRO A 345 8.90 -7.23 -23.66
N PRO A 346 10.08 -7.26 -24.30
CA PRO A 346 11.32 -6.86 -23.66
C PRO A 346 11.29 -5.37 -23.32
N LEU A 347 12.18 -4.95 -22.41
CA LEU A 347 12.51 -3.54 -22.23
C LEU A 347 13.81 -3.26 -22.99
N ARG A 348 13.73 -2.50 -24.09
CA ARG A 348 14.86 -2.29 -25.01
C ARG A 348 15.57 -0.96 -24.74
N VAL A 349 16.81 -1.05 -24.30
CA VAL A 349 17.71 0.09 -24.18
C VAL A 349 18.47 0.26 -25.48
N VAL A 350 18.20 1.33 -26.22
CA VAL A 350 18.95 1.68 -27.44
C VAL A 350 20.03 2.68 -27.03
N LEU A 351 21.31 2.30 -27.03
CA LEU A 351 22.38 3.04 -26.33
C LEU A 351 22.58 4.47 -26.87
N GLY A 352 22.20 4.74 -28.12
CA GLY A 352 22.25 6.07 -28.74
C GLY A 352 21.00 6.93 -28.50
N LEU A 353 19.87 6.35 -28.08
CA LEU A 353 18.56 7.02 -28.01
C LEU A 353 17.92 6.99 -26.61
N THR A 354 18.21 5.98 -25.79
CA THR A 354 17.68 5.82 -24.45
C THR A 354 18.55 6.56 -23.43
N THR A 355 17.92 7.38 -22.59
CA THR A 355 18.61 8.00 -21.45
C THR A 355 18.80 6.97 -20.34
N VAL A 356 20.03 6.72 -19.90
CA VAL A 356 20.33 5.79 -18.80
C VAL A 356 21.15 6.51 -17.73
N ASN A 357 20.80 6.35 -16.45
CA ASN A 357 21.57 6.88 -15.32
C ASN A 357 22.81 6.01 -15.04
N PHE A 358 23.76 6.03 -15.96
CA PHE A 358 25.01 5.26 -15.87
C PHE A 358 25.86 5.56 -14.63
N ASP A 359 25.62 6.70 -13.98
CA ASP A 359 26.13 7.08 -12.66
C ASP A 359 25.75 6.10 -11.53
N ALA A 360 24.72 5.28 -11.72
CA ALA A 360 24.41 4.15 -10.81
C ALA A 360 25.32 2.91 -11.03
N LEU A 361 26.11 2.87 -12.11
CA LEU A 361 27.07 1.78 -12.35
C LEU A 361 28.40 2.04 -11.61
N PRO A 362 29.10 1.00 -11.12
CA PRO A 362 30.36 1.15 -10.39
C PRO A 362 31.46 1.96 -11.10
N TYR A 363 31.44 1.99 -12.43
CA TYR A 363 32.45 2.67 -13.26
C TYR A 363 31.89 3.82 -14.10
N GLY A 364 30.62 4.19 -13.91
CA GLY A 364 29.97 5.26 -14.66
C GLY A 364 29.85 5.01 -16.17
N ARG A 365 29.53 6.10 -16.90
CA ARG A 365 29.43 6.16 -18.36
C ARG A 365 30.81 6.34 -19.00
N THR A 366 30.99 5.78 -20.20
CA THR A 366 32.09 6.06 -21.12
C THR A 366 31.59 6.72 -22.40
N SER A 367 32.50 7.21 -23.24
CA SER A 367 32.17 7.71 -24.58
C SER A 367 31.76 6.60 -25.56
N GLU A 368 32.08 5.34 -25.28
CA GLU A 368 31.86 4.21 -26.18
C GLU A 368 30.56 3.48 -25.85
N ALA A 369 29.63 3.41 -26.81
CA ALA A 369 28.35 2.73 -26.64
C ALA A 369 28.51 1.23 -26.33
N ALA A 370 29.47 0.57 -26.99
CA ALA A 370 29.76 -0.85 -26.76
C ALA A 370 30.22 -1.12 -25.32
N GLU A 371 31.14 -0.29 -24.80
CA GLU A 371 31.62 -0.42 -23.43
C GLU A 371 30.53 -0.13 -22.40
N ASN A 372 29.68 0.87 -22.65
CA ASN A 372 28.50 1.13 -21.83
C ASN A 372 27.53 -0.06 -21.80
N ALA A 373 27.31 -0.71 -22.95
CA ALA A 373 26.49 -1.92 -23.02
C ALA A 373 27.12 -3.08 -22.22
N ARG A 374 28.42 -3.34 -22.36
CA ARG A 374 29.13 -4.37 -21.57
C ARG A 374 28.95 -4.15 -20.07
N ARG A 375 29.24 -2.92 -19.60
CA ARG A 375 29.10 -2.54 -18.19
C ARG A 375 27.67 -2.68 -17.68
N LEU A 376 26.69 -2.28 -18.49
CA LEU A 376 25.28 -2.43 -18.15
C LEU A 376 24.93 -3.92 -17.99
N VAL A 377 25.29 -4.79 -18.94
CA VAL A 377 24.95 -6.21 -18.84
C VAL A 377 25.70 -6.93 -17.72
N GLN A 378 26.97 -6.61 -17.49
CA GLN A 378 27.73 -7.11 -16.35
C GLN A 378 27.06 -6.72 -15.03
N PHE A 379 26.62 -5.46 -14.91
CA PHE A 379 25.89 -5.01 -13.73
C PHE A 379 24.55 -5.73 -13.55
N LEU A 380 23.77 -5.90 -14.62
CA LEU A 380 22.50 -6.63 -14.58
C LEU A 380 22.70 -8.08 -14.12
N SER A 381 23.73 -8.75 -14.65
CA SER A 381 24.08 -10.13 -14.31
C SER A 381 24.57 -10.25 -12.87
N ALA A 382 25.32 -9.27 -12.37
CA ALA A 382 25.75 -9.22 -10.98
C ALA A 382 24.56 -8.99 -10.01
N LYS A 383 23.54 -8.22 -10.41
CA LYS A 383 22.34 -7.97 -9.60
C LYS A 383 21.37 -9.15 -9.58
N ASN A 384 21.32 -9.94 -10.65
CA ASN A 384 20.56 -11.18 -10.69
C ASN A 384 21.39 -12.30 -11.35
N PRO A 385 22.10 -13.12 -10.55
CA PRO A 385 22.93 -14.23 -11.06
C PRO A 385 22.16 -15.29 -11.85
N ASN A 386 20.83 -15.34 -11.76
CA ASN A 386 19.99 -16.26 -12.53
C ASN A 386 19.64 -15.73 -13.94
N THR A 387 20.07 -14.52 -14.29
CA THR A 387 19.85 -13.93 -15.61
C THR A 387 20.56 -14.77 -16.67
N GLN A 388 19.84 -15.22 -17.67
CA GLN A 388 20.41 -15.98 -18.78
C GLN A 388 21.05 -15.03 -19.80
N LEU A 389 22.26 -15.37 -20.23
CA LEU A 389 22.95 -14.72 -21.32
C LEU A 389 23.13 -15.76 -22.42
N ASP A 390 22.67 -15.43 -23.64
CA ASP A 390 22.97 -16.29 -24.78
C ASP A 390 24.48 -16.26 -25.11
N ARG A 391 24.92 -17.23 -25.91
CA ARG A 391 26.35 -17.39 -26.24
C ARG A 391 26.97 -16.16 -26.92
N ALA A 392 26.23 -15.48 -27.79
CA ALA A 392 26.74 -14.31 -28.49
C ALA A 392 26.86 -13.10 -27.54
N THR A 393 25.87 -12.92 -26.67
CA THR A 393 25.88 -11.90 -25.62
C THR A 393 27.03 -12.12 -24.65
N GLN A 394 27.26 -13.36 -24.20
CA GLN A 394 28.39 -13.70 -23.33
C GLN A 394 29.72 -13.37 -24.00
N ALA A 395 29.93 -13.82 -25.24
CA ALA A 395 31.16 -13.56 -26.00
C ALA A 395 31.45 -12.06 -26.18
N PHE A 396 30.41 -11.24 -26.40
CA PHE A 396 30.52 -9.78 -26.48
C PHE A 396 30.93 -9.15 -25.14
N ILE A 397 30.36 -9.60 -24.03
CA ILE A 397 30.68 -9.11 -22.67
C ILE A 397 32.13 -9.43 -22.30
N ASP A 398 32.60 -10.61 -22.69
CA ASP A 398 33.99 -11.04 -22.47
C ASP A 398 34.99 -10.27 -23.35
N GLY A 399 34.50 -9.41 -24.26
CA GLY A 399 35.32 -8.60 -25.17
C GLY A 399 35.92 -9.39 -26.33
N SER A 400 35.48 -10.63 -26.53
CA SER A 400 36.05 -11.54 -27.55
C SER A 400 35.54 -11.25 -28.96
N VAL A 401 34.34 -10.68 -29.09
CA VAL A 401 33.68 -10.39 -30.37
C VAL A 401 32.85 -9.11 -30.28
N ASP A 402 32.52 -8.56 -31.44
CA ASP A 402 31.51 -7.51 -31.60
C ASP A 402 30.08 -8.05 -31.32
N PRO A 403 29.12 -7.18 -30.98
CA PRO A 403 27.76 -7.62 -30.72
C PRO A 403 27.15 -8.18 -32.01
N LEU A 404 26.42 -9.30 -31.89
CA LEU A 404 25.78 -9.94 -33.04
C LEU A 404 24.83 -8.94 -33.73
N GLN A 405 25.08 -8.73 -35.01
CA GLN A 405 24.30 -7.85 -35.87
C GLN A 405 23.24 -8.66 -36.63
N PHE A 406 22.06 -8.07 -36.85
CA PHE A 406 21.07 -8.63 -37.77
C PHE A 406 21.48 -8.35 -39.21
N ASP A 407 21.34 -9.35 -40.07
CA ASP A 407 21.76 -9.25 -41.47
C ASP A 407 20.88 -8.25 -42.24
N ASP A 408 19.59 -8.19 -41.91
CA ASP A 408 18.57 -7.42 -42.63
C ASP A 408 17.37 -7.04 -41.73
N LEU A 409 16.43 -6.25 -42.28
CA LEU A 409 15.21 -5.87 -41.58
C LEU A 409 14.30 -7.07 -41.29
N ASP A 410 14.27 -8.08 -42.16
CA ASP A 410 13.40 -9.24 -42.00
C ASP A 410 13.80 -10.09 -40.79
N SER A 411 15.10 -10.30 -40.58
CA SER A 411 15.65 -10.98 -39.40
C SER A 411 15.43 -10.16 -38.12
N TRP A 412 15.48 -8.83 -38.21
CA TRP A 412 15.12 -7.92 -37.13
C TRP A 412 13.63 -7.99 -36.76
N HIS A 413 12.73 -7.94 -37.74
CA HIS A 413 11.29 -8.07 -37.54
C HIS A 413 10.95 -9.46 -36.98
N SER A 414 11.52 -10.53 -37.55
CA SER A 414 11.38 -11.90 -37.06
C SER A 414 11.91 -12.09 -35.63
N TYR A 415 12.90 -11.29 -35.21
CA TYR A 415 13.35 -11.27 -33.84
C TYR A 415 12.33 -10.59 -32.92
N ASN A 416 11.79 -9.44 -33.31
CA ASN A 416 10.77 -8.72 -32.56
C ASN A 416 9.44 -9.46 -32.47
N ASP A 417 9.08 -10.20 -33.51
CA ASP A 417 7.79 -10.88 -33.59
C ASP A 417 7.63 -12.00 -32.56
N ARG A 418 8.74 -12.59 -32.13
CA ARG A 418 8.77 -13.53 -31.00
C ARG A 418 8.25 -12.92 -29.69
N TYR A 419 8.23 -11.59 -29.61
CA TYR A 419 7.76 -10.82 -28.48
C TYR A 419 6.51 -9.99 -28.77
N SER A 420 6.01 -9.97 -30.02
CA SER A 420 4.89 -9.11 -30.48
C SER A 420 3.55 -9.83 -30.62
N ILE A 421 3.51 -11.16 -30.56
CA ILE A 421 2.28 -11.98 -30.75
C ILE A 421 1.21 -11.73 -29.64
N TYR A 422 1.39 -10.75 -28.75
CA TYR A 422 0.52 -10.53 -27.58
C TYR A 422 0.23 -9.06 -27.29
#